data_AF-A0A0S2EMN1-F1
#
_entry.id   AF-A0A0S2EMN1-F1
#
_cell.length_a   1.000
_cell.length_b   1.000
_cell.length_c   1.000
_cell.angle_alpha   90.00
_cell.angle_beta   90.00
_cell.angle_gamma   90.00
#
_symmetry.space_group_name_H-M   'P 1'
#
loop_
_entity.id
_entity.type
_entity.pdbx_description
1 polymer ?
#
loop_
_entity_poly.entity_id
_entity_poly.type
_entity_poly.pdbx_seq_one_letter_code
_entity_poly.pdbx_strand_id
1 'polypeptide(L)'
;MTHEAAPDAERLEALIAVLMGLDPALSPIGAAIVAACAEGLASDSRSVSNGLGIAHALVLREIHALRAQGILDITRRDARTMRTFYAFATPSC
;
A
#
# COMPACT_ATOMS: atom_id res chain seq x y z
N MET A 1 27.97 4.78 14.96
CA MET A 1 27.98 3.30 15.08
C MET A 1 26.61 2.85 14.60
N THR A 2 26.57 2.37 13.35
CA THR A 2 25.43 1.80 12.59
C THR A 2 24.09 2.54 12.68
N HIS A 3 23.91 3.56 11.83
CA HIS A 3 22.56 3.94 11.41
C HIS A 3 22.07 2.85 10.44
N GLU A 4 21.61 1.74 11.00
CA GLU A 4 20.89 0.74 10.21
C GLU A 4 19.47 1.28 10.01
N ALA A 5 19.33 2.26 9.13
CA ALA A 5 18.04 2.51 8.51
C ALA A 5 17.70 1.20 7.79
N ALA A 6 16.77 0.47 8.39
CA ALA A 6 16.56 -0.95 8.18
C ALA A 6 16.45 -1.30 6.68
N PRO A 7 17.04 -2.40 6.21
CA PRO A 7 17.00 -2.84 4.81
C PRO A 7 15.58 -2.88 4.20
N ASP A 8 14.55 -2.96 5.05
CA ASP A 8 13.15 -2.89 4.66
C ASP A 8 12.73 -1.52 4.10
N ALA A 9 13.28 -0.41 4.64
CA ALA A 9 12.96 0.94 4.18
C ALA A 9 13.57 1.23 2.79
N GLU A 10 14.85 0.89 2.60
CA GLU A 10 15.53 1.06 1.31
C GLU A 10 14.91 0.17 0.23
N ARG A 11 14.53 -1.07 0.58
CA ARG A 11 13.80 -1.96 -0.34
C ARG A 11 12.43 -1.40 -0.69
N LEU A 12 11.70 -0.86 0.28
CA LEU A 12 10.41 -0.23 0.04
C LEU A 12 10.53 0.96 -0.92
N GLU A 13 11.49 1.86 -0.69
CA GLU A 13 11.76 3.01 -1.55
C GLU A 13 12.14 2.59 -2.97
N ALA A 14 13.03 1.61 -3.11
CA ALA A 14 13.40 1.06 -4.41
C ALA A 14 12.20 0.46 -5.15
N LEU A 15 11.35 -0.28 -4.45
CA LEU A 15 10.15 -0.88 -5.04
C LEU A 15 9.13 0.20 -5.47
N ILE A 16 8.95 1.25 -4.67
CA ILE A 16 8.11 2.40 -5.04
C ILE A 16 8.61 3.03 -6.35
N ALA A 17 9.92 3.27 -6.46
CA ALA A 17 10.52 3.85 -7.66
C ALA A 17 10.31 2.97 -8.90
N VAL A 18 10.46 1.65 -8.75
CA VAL A 18 10.18 0.69 -9.83
C VAL A 18 8.71 0.73 -10.25
N LEU A 19 7.77 0.68 -9.29
CA LEU A 19 6.33 0.71 -9.57
C LEU A 19 5.91 1.99 -10.30
N MET A 20 6.41 3.15 -9.87
CA MET A 20 6.15 4.42 -10.54
C MET A 20 6.76 4.50 -11.95
N GLY A 21 7.86 3.78 -12.20
CA GLY A 21 8.46 3.66 -13.52
C GLY A 21 7.70 2.73 -14.47
N LEU A 22 7.03 1.70 -13.93
CA LEU A 22 6.23 0.74 -14.69
C LEU A 22 4.85 1.28 -15.06
N ASP A 23 4.21 2.02 -14.14
CA ASP A 23 2.92 2.64 -14.36
C ASP A 23 2.95 4.13 -13.99
N PRO A 24 3.07 5.03 -14.98
CA PRO A 24 3.04 6.47 -14.76
C PRO A 24 1.71 7.00 -14.21
N ALA A 25 0.62 6.24 -14.32
CA ALA A 25 -0.68 6.60 -13.76
C ALA A 25 -0.80 6.24 -12.27
N LEU A 26 0.14 5.44 -11.74
CA LEU A 26 0.19 5.08 -10.33
C LEU A 26 0.66 6.26 -9.49
N SER A 27 -0.18 6.70 -8.56
CA SER A 27 0.18 7.77 -7.64
C SER A 27 1.32 7.32 -6.70
N PRO A 28 2.15 8.24 -6.18
CA PRO A 28 3.18 7.89 -5.20
C PRO A 28 2.62 7.18 -3.95
N ILE A 29 1.41 7.56 -3.51
CA ILE A 29 0.73 6.92 -2.38
C ILE A 29 0.26 5.51 -2.77
N GLY A 30 -0.29 5.34 -3.98
CA GLY A 30 -0.68 4.05 -4.53
C GLY A 30 0.50 3.10 -4.64
N ALA A 31 1.63 3.58 -5.17
CA ALA A 31 2.89 2.82 -5.24
C ALA A 31 3.37 2.39 -3.85
N ALA A 32 3.31 3.28 -2.85
CA ALA A 32 3.67 2.96 -1.48
C ALA A 32 2.74 1.90 -0.85
N ILE A 33 1.42 1.96 -1.10
CA ILE A 33 0.46 0.94 -0.64
C ILE A 33 0.78 -0.43 -1.25
N VAL A 34 1.01 -0.47 -2.56
CA VAL A 34 1.34 -1.70 -3.30
C VAL A 34 2.65 -2.29 -2.81
N ALA A 35 3.69 -1.46 -2.67
CA ALA A 35 4.99 -1.88 -2.18
C ALA A 35 4.92 -2.42 -0.73
N ALA A 36 4.22 -1.72 0.16
CA ALA A 36 4.02 -2.17 1.53
C ALA A 36 3.22 -3.49 1.62
N CYS A 37 2.29 -3.73 0.68
CA CYS A 37 1.57 -5.00 0.58
C CYS A 37 2.49 -6.14 0.10
N ALA A 38 3.32 -5.88 -0.91
CA ALA A 38 4.29 -6.84 -1.45
C ALA A 38 5.33 -7.29 -0.42
N GLU A 39 5.83 -6.35 0.37
CA GLU A 39 6.79 -6.63 1.45
C GLU A 39 6.13 -7.17 2.73
N GLY A 40 4.79 -7.29 2.76
CA GLY A 40 4.06 -7.75 3.94
C GLY A 40 4.09 -6.77 5.13
N LEU A 41 4.52 -5.53 4.91
CA LEU A 41 4.65 -4.48 5.93
C LEU A 41 3.28 -3.90 6.33
N ALA A 42 2.31 -3.88 5.41
CA ALA A 42 0.96 -3.42 5.71
C ALA A 42 -0.10 -4.07 4.81
N SER A 43 -1.19 -4.53 5.44
CA SER A 43 -2.35 -5.12 4.77
C SER A 43 -3.67 -4.44 5.15
N ASP A 44 -3.61 -3.27 5.82
CA ASP A 44 -4.79 -2.50 6.19
C ASP A 44 -4.55 -0.98 6.19
N SER A 45 -5.64 -0.24 5.95
CA SER A 45 -5.59 1.22 5.75
C SER A 45 -5.01 2.01 6.93
N ARG A 46 -5.14 1.52 8.18
CA ARG A 46 -4.56 2.20 9.35
C ARG A 46 -3.05 1.99 9.43
N SER A 47 -2.59 0.77 9.19
CA SER A 47 -1.17 0.44 9.23
C SER A 47 -0.39 1.25 8.18
N VAL A 48 -0.93 1.39 6.96
CA VAL A 48 -0.35 2.27 5.95
C VAL A 48 -0.39 3.74 6.34
N SER A 49 -1.54 4.24 6.81
CA SER A 49 -1.68 5.65 7.23
C SER A 49 -0.65 6.03 8.29
N ASN A 50 -0.43 5.16 9.27
CA ASN A 50 0.57 5.36 10.30
C ASN A 50 2.01 5.25 9.76
N GLY A 51 2.29 4.25 8.91
CA GLY A 51 3.62 4.04 8.33
C GLY A 51 4.06 5.18 7.41
N LEU A 52 3.15 5.73 6.61
CA LEU A 52 3.41 6.86 5.71
C LEU A 52 3.25 8.23 6.39
N GLY A 53 2.68 8.29 7.60
CA GLY A 53 2.40 9.55 8.28
C GLY A 53 1.35 10.43 7.58
N ILE A 54 0.45 9.84 6.79
CA ILE A 54 -0.57 10.57 6.01
C ILE A 54 -1.98 10.30 6.51
N ALA A 55 -2.91 11.17 6.14
CA ALA A 55 -4.32 11.07 6.54
C ALA A 55 -4.97 9.76 6.03
N HIS A 56 -5.68 9.08 6.94
CA HIS A 56 -6.42 7.84 6.64
C HIS A 56 -7.37 7.95 5.44
N ALA A 57 -8.03 9.10 5.27
CA ALA A 57 -8.95 9.32 4.16
C ALA A 57 -8.25 9.30 2.79
N LEU A 58 -7.00 9.77 2.70
CA LEU A 58 -6.20 9.69 1.46
C LEU A 58 -5.82 8.24 1.17
N VAL A 59 -5.41 7.48 2.18
CA VAL A 59 -5.11 6.06 2.05
C VAL A 59 -6.33 5.28 1.57
N LEU A 60 -7.51 5.53 2.15
CA LEU A 60 -8.75 4.89 1.71
C LEU A 60 -9.05 5.21 0.25
N ARG A 61 -8.94 6.47 -0.16
CA ARG A 61 -9.13 6.87 -1.56
C ARG A 61 -8.24 6.07 -2.51
N GLU A 62 -6.95 5.94 -2.19
CA GLU A 62 -6.01 5.21 -3.04
C GLU A 62 -6.28 3.69 -3.03
N ILE A 63 -6.60 3.08 -1.89
CA ILE A 63 -7.02 1.66 -1.83
C ILE A 63 -8.23 1.42 -2.75
N HIS A 64 -9.20 2.33 -2.73
CA HIS A 64 -10.37 2.24 -3.60
C HIS A 64 -10.02 2.40 -5.08
N ALA A 65 -9.09 3.29 -5.43
CA ALA A 65 -8.60 3.47 -6.80
C ALA A 65 -7.84 2.22 -7.29
N LEU A 66 -6.93 1.67 -6.48
CA LEU A 66 -6.19 0.45 -6.78
C LEU A 66 -7.11 -0.75 -6.97
N ARG A 67 -8.19 -0.84 -6.18
CA ARG A 67 -9.22 -1.85 -6.37
C ARG A 67 -9.96 -1.69 -7.69
N ALA A 68 -10.31 -0.46 -8.06
CA ALA A 68 -10.97 -0.20 -9.34
C ALA A 68 -10.07 -0.55 -10.54
N GLN A 69 -8.75 -0.47 -10.37
CA GLN A 69 -7.76 -0.90 -11.37
C GLN A 69 -7.49 -2.41 -11.35
N GLY A 70 -8.07 -3.15 -10.40
CA GLY A 70 -7.85 -4.60 -10.27
C GLY A 70 -6.47 -4.98 -9.71
N ILE A 71 -5.75 -4.04 -9.09
CA ILE A 71 -4.44 -4.32 -8.47
C ILE A 71 -4.61 -4.95 -7.09
N LEU A 72 -5.57 -4.43 -6.31
CA LEU A 72 -5.90 -4.91 -4.97
C LEU A 72 -7.36 -5.35 -4.91
N ASP A 73 -7.69 -6.21 -3.96
CA ASP A 73 -9.07 -6.40 -3.54
C ASP A 73 -9.24 -6.17 -2.03
N ILE A 74 -10.44 -5.77 -1.64
CA ILE A 74 -10.80 -5.54 -0.23
C ILE A 74 -11.28 -6.87 0.35
N THR A 75 -10.47 -7.45 1.21
CA THR A 75 -10.75 -8.76 1.82
C THR A 75 -11.68 -8.64 3.02
N ARG A 76 -11.60 -7.56 3.77
CA ARG A 76 -12.41 -7.33 4.97
C ARG A 76 -12.51 -5.85 5.32
N ARG A 77 -13.66 -5.45 5.87
CA ARG A 77 -13.80 -4.14 6.54
C ARG A 77 -14.21 -4.34 7.99
N ASP A 78 -13.57 -3.61 8.87
CA ASP A 78 -13.87 -3.62 10.29
C ASP A 78 -14.77 -2.43 10.64
N ALA A 79 -16.02 -2.71 11.01
CA ALA A 79 -17.03 -1.69 11.27
C ALA A 79 -16.75 -0.88 12.56
N ARG A 80 -15.99 -1.43 13.51
CA ARG A 80 -15.68 -0.77 14.79
C ARG A 80 -14.53 0.23 14.64
N THR A 81 -13.52 -0.15 13.86
CA THR A 81 -12.26 0.60 13.74
C THR A 81 -12.13 1.33 12.41
N MET A 82 -13.08 1.14 11.48
CA MET A 82 -13.07 1.69 10.12
C MET A 82 -11.81 1.32 9.33
N ARG A 83 -11.21 0.16 9.67
CA ARG A 83 -10.06 -0.40 8.95
C ARG A 83 -10.54 -1.16 7.73
N THR A 84 -9.89 -0.91 6.61
CA THR A 84 -10.07 -1.66 5.36
C THR A 84 -8.85 -2.52 5.17
N PHE A 85 -9.05 -3.84 5.20
CA PHE A 85 -8.04 -4.83 4.91
C PHE A 85 -8.09 -5.14 3.41
N TYR A 86 -6.91 -5.32 2.83
CA TYR A 86 -6.76 -5.56 1.40
C TYR A 86 -5.64 -6.58 1.15
N ALA A 87 -5.67 -7.17 -0.03
CA ALA A 87 -4.64 -8.05 -0.56
C ALA A 87 -4.52 -7.85 -2.07
N PHE A 88 -3.49 -8.41 -2.71
CA PHE A 88 -3.43 -8.43 -4.17
C PHE A 88 -4.65 -9.12 -4.75
N ALA A 89 -5.21 -8.53 -5.81
CA ALA A 89 -6.28 -9.16 -6.53
C ALA A 89 -5.76 -10.48 -7.12
N THR A 90 -6.46 -11.58 -6.83
CA THR A 90 -6.20 -12.84 -7.52
C THR A 90 -6.73 -12.70 -8.95
N PRO A 91 -5.94 -13.02 -9.98
CA PRO A 91 -6.48 -13.09 -11.33
C PRO A 91 -7.54 -14.19 -11.35
N SER A 92 -8.80 -13.79 -11.44
CA SER A 92 -9.91 -14.72 -11.69
C SER A 92 -9.74 -15.23 -13.12
N CYS A 93 -9.34 -16.49 -13.26
CA CYS A 93 -9.27 -17.19 -14.55
C CYS A 93 -10.64 -17.26 -15.24
#